data_AF-A0A2T2TWT7-F1
#
_entry.id   AF-A0A2T2TWT7-F1
#
_cell.length_a   1.000
_cell.length_b   1.000
_cell.length_c   1.000
_cell.angle_alpha   90.00
_cell.angle_beta   90.00
_cell.angle_gamma   90.00
#
_symmetry.space_group_name_H-M   'P 1'
#
loop_
_entity.id
_entity.type
_entity.pdbx_description
1 polymer ?
#
loop_
_entity_poly.entity_id
_entity_poly.type
_entity_poly.pdbx_seq_one_letter_code
_entity_poly.pdbx_strand_id
1 'polypeptide(L)'
;MENLKSRAHQRTRPPLWLPLVLLAGGLFLAGCGATAPVVQSVNGPDTLETEETGTFEASINEEADAPVTYTWNFGEGSTSSGLLTNHSYSSAGQYSIRFEASNEGGSDADTISVRVVPPPQPASITSVNARPNPVDEGEPVRFSSNVQGDSPLSYSWSFGDGAEAAGRSPTHTYQAPGQYTARLRTSNSVGDDTRTVTIRVNRVLPDACTTTEELSPAFFESNSSMLTDDAKNSLQENADILAQCPNVSLRVEGFAAPGERNEQPLSADRAEAVANYYHDNGVHISRITISGQGQVEGVTSKGGGTRQYRRVDTIPQREDDGM
;
A
#
# COMPACT_ATOMS: atom_id res chain seq x y z
N MET A 1 23.24 16.61 -43.59
CA MET A 1 22.55 16.98 -44.84
C MET A 1 21.28 17.70 -44.46
N GLU A 2 21.10 18.85 -45.11
CA GLU A 2 19.91 19.72 -45.19
C GLU A 2 19.36 20.43 -43.95
N ASN A 3 19.63 21.75 -43.98
CA ASN A 3 18.98 22.84 -43.27
C ASN A 3 17.58 23.10 -43.83
N LEU A 4 16.63 23.51 -42.98
CA LEU A 4 15.48 24.33 -43.38
C LEU A 4 15.26 25.47 -42.37
N LYS A 5 15.64 26.68 -42.80
CA LYS A 5 15.22 27.98 -42.25
C LYS A 5 13.90 28.40 -42.90
N SER A 6 12.96 28.98 -42.15
CA SER A 6 11.85 29.78 -42.69
C SER A 6 11.43 30.81 -41.63
N ARG A 7 11.93 32.06 -41.73
CA ARG A 7 11.36 33.26 -42.39
C ARG A 7 10.30 34.00 -41.55
N ALA A 8 10.77 35.08 -40.92
CA ALA A 8 9.97 36.14 -40.34
C ALA A 8 9.21 36.94 -41.43
N HIS A 9 7.97 37.29 -41.15
CA HIS A 9 7.18 38.22 -41.95
C HIS A 9 7.43 39.66 -41.49
N GLN A 10 8.23 40.41 -42.24
CA GLN A 10 8.22 41.87 -42.21
C GLN A 10 7.07 42.38 -43.10
N ARG A 11 6.15 43.16 -42.54
CA ARG A 11 5.17 43.93 -43.32
C ARG A 11 5.69 45.34 -43.56
N THR A 12 6.05 45.60 -44.81
CA THR A 12 6.37 46.91 -45.38
C THR A 12 5.09 47.73 -45.63
N ARG A 13 5.06 49.02 -45.26
CA ARG A 13 4.04 50.01 -45.69
C ARG A 13 4.60 50.87 -46.83
N PRO A 14 3.78 51.31 -47.82
CA PRO A 14 4.25 52.09 -48.97
C PRO A 14 4.28 53.60 -48.67
N PRO A 15 4.99 54.43 -49.47
CA PRO A 15 5.04 55.88 -49.28
C PRO A 15 3.88 56.56 -50.03
N LEU A 16 3.21 57.50 -49.37
CA LEU A 16 2.30 58.45 -50.02
C LEU A 16 2.92 59.84 -49.96
N TRP A 17 3.11 60.42 -51.14
CA TRP A 17 3.50 61.80 -51.41
C TRP A 17 2.24 62.60 -51.76
N LEU A 18 2.04 63.78 -51.16
CA LEU A 18 1.17 64.88 -51.62
C LEU A 18 1.54 66.17 -50.84
N PRO A 19 1.26 67.37 -51.36
CA PRO A 19 2.25 68.41 -51.59
C PRO A 19 2.20 69.53 -50.55
N LEU A 20 3.29 70.29 -50.53
CA LEU A 20 3.49 71.52 -49.78
C LEU A 20 2.43 72.57 -50.18
N VAL A 21 1.57 72.96 -49.23
CA VAL A 21 0.78 74.21 -49.31
C VAL A 21 1.29 75.13 -48.20
N LEU A 22 2.00 76.18 -48.62
CA LEU A 22 2.36 77.32 -47.80
C LEU A 22 1.09 78.14 -47.54
N LEU A 23 0.69 78.25 -46.28
CA LEU A 23 -0.36 79.18 -45.85
C LEU A 23 0.11 79.94 -44.61
N ALA A 24 -0.19 81.23 -44.66
CA ALA A 24 0.44 82.32 -43.94
C ALA A 24 0.16 82.33 -42.44
N GLY A 25 0.97 83.13 -41.75
CA GLY A 25 0.97 83.32 -40.31
C GLY A 25 -0.41 83.55 -39.69
N GLY A 26 -0.69 82.73 -38.69
CA GLY A 26 -1.64 82.98 -37.63
C GLY A 26 -0.96 82.57 -36.33
N LEU A 27 -0.67 83.54 -35.47
CA LEU A 27 -0.16 83.33 -34.11
C LEU A 27 -1.27 82.60 -33.32
N PHE A 28 -1.28 81.28 -33.37
CA PHE A 28 -2.08 80.48 -32.46
C PHE A 28 -1.38 80.48 -31.10
N LEU A 29 -2.05 81.03 -30.09
CA LEU A 29 -1.76 80.76 -28.69
C LEU A 29 -1.87 79.24 -28.49
N ALA A 30 -0.75 78.53 -28.56
CA ALA A 30 -0.66 77.15 -28.13
C ALA A 30 -0.90 77.15 -26.61
N GLY A 31 -2.13 76.86 -26.20
CA GLY A 31 -2.38 76.43 -24.82
C GLY A 31 -1.47 75.23 -24.55
N CYS A 32 -0.63 75.33 -23.52
CA CYS A 32 0.19 74.24 -23.04
C CYS A 32 -0.76 73.14 -22.54
N GLY A 33 -0.99 72.11 -23.36
CA GLY A 33 -1.69 70.91 -22.91
C GLY A 33 -0.78 70.13 -21.97
N ALA A 34 -1.35 69.54 -20.91
CA ALA A 34 -0.62 68.63 -20.03
C ALA A 34 -0.03 67.46 -20.83
N THR A 35 1.20 67.06 -20.49
CA THR A 35 1.91 65.93 -21.07
C THR A 35 1.27 64.64 -20.57
N ALA A 36 0.75 63.82 -21.47
CA ALA A 36 0.08 62.55 -21.14
C ALA A 36 1.07 61.49 -20.61
N PRO A 37 0.64 60.59 -19.71
CA PRO A 37 1.43 59.41 -19.35
C PRO A 37 1.50 58.43 -20.52
N VAL A 38 2.66 57.80 -20.68
CA VAL A 38 2.94 56.71 -21.61
C VAL A 38 3.46 55.54 -20.78
N VAL A 39 2.81 54.38 -20.90
CA VAL A 39 3.22 53.16 -20.19
C VAL A 39 4.50 52.63 -20.84
N GLN A 40 5.56 52.53 -20.06
CA GLN A 40 6.86 52.03 -20.52
C GLN A 40 7.03 50.53 -20.28
N SER A 41 6.50 50.03 -19.15
CA SER A 41 6.49 48.60 -18.83
C SER A 41 5.37 48.23 -17.88
N VAL A 42 4.91 46.99 -17.99
CA VAL A 42 4.04 46.32 -17.01
C VAL A 42 4.65 44.93 -16.77
N ASN A 43 5.00 44.63 -15.53
CA ASN A 43 5.62 43.36 -15.15
C ASN A 43 4.83 42.69 -14.03
N GLY A 44 4.88 41.36 -14.01
CA GLY A 44 4.31 40.50 -12.99
C GLY A 44 4.76 39.06 -13.19
N PRO A 45 4.38 38.15 -12.30
CA PRO A 45 4.65 36.72 -12.46
C PRO A 45 3.91 36.16 -13.69
N ASP A 46 4.59 35.28 -14.44
CA ASP A 46 3.96 34.52 -15.54
C ASP A 46 2.96 33.47 -15.01
N THR A 47 3.23 32.92 -13.83
CA THR A 47 2.44 31.89 -13.17
C THR A 47 2.32 32.15 -11.67
N LEU A 48 1.15 31.83 -11.11
CA LEU A 48 0.88 31.82 -9.67
C LEU A 48 0.09 30.57 -9.28
N GLU A 49 0.21 30.13 -8.04
CA GLU A 49 -0.73 29.19 -7.43
C GLU A 49 -1.99 29.93 -6.95
N THR A 50 -3.12 29.23 -6.83
CA THR A 50 -4.32 29.82 -6.21
C THR A 50 -4.02 30.27 -4.79
N GLU A 51 -4.46 31.46 -4.43
CA GLU A 51 -4.18 32.16 -3.16
C GLU A 51 -2.71 32.61 -2.97
N GLU A 52 -1.82 32.35 -3.92
CA GLU A 52 -0.47 32.92 -3.92
C GLU A 52 -0.54 34.43 -4.24
N THR A 53 0.17 35.24 -3.46
CA THR A 53 0.26 36.69 -3.69
C THR A 53 1.37 36.98 -4.70
N GLY A 54 0.99 37.51 -5.86
CA GLY A 54 1.92 38.06 -6.84
C GLY A 54 2.12 39.57 -6.67
N THR A 55 3.33 40.05 -7.00
CA THR A 55 3.64 41.48 -7.08
C THR A 55 3.62 41.93 -8.53
N PHE A 56 2.94 43.06 -8.78
CA PHE A 56 2.77 43.66 -10.09
C PHE A 56 3.30 45.09 -10.07
N GLU A 57 4.08 45.43 -11.08
CA GLU A 57 4.73 46.73 -11.19
C GLU A 57 4.54 47.33 -12.58
N ALA A 58 4.43 48.65 -12.65
CA ALA A 58 4.37 49.39 -13.89
C ALA A 58 5.29 50.61 -13.84
N SER A 59 5.75 51.06 -15.00
CA SER A 59 6.49 52.30 -15.18
C SER A 59 5.87 53.16 -16.27
N ILE A 60 5.95 54.48 -16.10
CA ILE A 60 5.51 55.47 -17.08
C ILE A 60 6.64 56.45 -17.39
N ASN A 61 6.51 57.25 -18.44
CA ASN A 61 7.47 58.31 -18.75
C ASN A 61 7.55 59.40 -17.66
N GLU A 62 8.74 59.94 -17.45
CA GLU A 62 9.02 60.92 -16.39
C GLU A 62 8.41 62.30 -16.66
N GLU A 63 8.15 62.63 -17.93
CA GLU A 63 7.62 63.93 -18.34
C GLU A 63 6.10 64.07 -18.16
N ALA A 64 5.40 63.03 -17.70
CA ALA A 64 3.96 63.08 -17.50
C ALA A 64 3.56 64.09 -16.41
N ASP A 65 2.64 64.99 -16.74
CA ASP A 65 2.19 66.03 -15.81
C ASP A 65 1.25 65.45 -14.73
N ALA A 66 1.44 65.86 -13.48
CA ALA A 66 0.61 65.44 -12.36
C ALA A 66 -0.70 66.25 -12.26
N PRO A 67 -1.78 65.69 -11.66
CA PRO A 67 -1.86 64.36 -11.06
C PRO A 67 -2.10 63.25 -12.10
N VAL A 68 -1.40 62.12 -11.94
CA VAL A 68 -1.61 60.91 -12.73
C VAL A 68 -2.41 59.89 -11.90
N THR A 69 -3.45 59.33 -12.50
CA THR A 69 -4.26 58.24 -11.93
C THR A 69 -3.76 56.91 -12.48
N TYR A 70 -3.52 55.95 -11.60
CA TYR A 70 -3.07 54.59 -11.94
C TYR A 70 -4.16 53.59 -11.58
N THR A 71 -4.55 52.76 -12.55
CA THR A 71 -5.57 51.74 -12.36
C THR A 71 -5.09 50.38 -12.86
N TRP A 72 -5.13 49.39 -11.98
CA TRP A 72 -5.00 47.98 -12.31
C TRP A 72 -6.37 47.34 -12.42
N ASN A 73 -6.58 46.51 -13.43
CA ASN A 73 -7.71 45.59 -13.53
C ASN A 73 -7.17 44.19 -13.76
N PHE A 74 -7.43 43.27 -12.82
CA PHE A 74 -6.80 41.94 -12.82
C PHE A 74 -7.54 40.90 -13.67
N GLY A 75 -8.65 41.29 -14.31
CA GLY A 75 -9.39 40.43 -15.23
C GLY A 75 -10.58 39.70 -14.62
N GLU A 76 -10.70 39.64 -13.29
CA GLU A 76 -11.85 39.08 -12.55
C GLU A 76 -12.73 40.12 -11.84
N GLY A 77 -12.54 41.40 -12.19
CA GLY A 77 -13.32 42.52 -11.65
C GLY A 77 -12.73 43.15 -10.38
N SER A 78 -11.64 42.61 -9.84
CA SER A 78 -10.82 43.27 -8.83
C SER A 78 -9.98 44.38 -9.46
N THR A 79 -9.75 45.45 -8.70
CA THR A 79 -8.94 46.58 -9.15
C THR A 79 -7.99 47.05 -8.04
N SER A 80 -6.90 47.69 -8.43
CA SER A 80 -5.97 48.32 -7.51
C SER A 80 -5.39 49.60 -8.11
N SER A 81 -4.54 50.30 -7.36
CA SER A 81 -3.95 51.58 -7.76
C SER A 81 -2.48 51.65 -7.38
N GLY A 82 -1.78 52.65 -7.92
CA GLY A 82 -0.35 52.84 -7.76
C GLY A 82 0.49 52.12 -8.81
N LEU A 83 1.78 52.42 -8.84
CA LEU A 83 2.75 51.80 -9.76
C LEU A 83 3.23 50.42 -9.28
N LEU A 84 3.01 50.08 -8.01
CA LEU A 84 3.35 48.79 -7.41
C LEU A 84 2.15 48.30 -6.61
N THR A 85 1.75 47.04 -6.83
CA THR A 85 0.62 46.44 -6.13
C THR A 85 0.80 44.95 -5.95
N ASN A 86 0.07 44.37 -5.00
CA ASN A 86 0.04 42.94 -4.74
C ASN A 86 -1.38 42.42 -4.96
N HIS A 87 -1.50 41.23 -5.54
CA HIS A 87 -2.78 40.61 -5.81
C HIS A 87 -2.70 39.07 -5.77
N SER A 88 -3.80 38.42 -5.41
CA SER A 88 -3.92 36.96 -5.41
C SER A 88 -5.24 36.53 -6.07
N TYR A 89 -5.26 35.31 -6.59
CA TYR A 89 -6.40 34.75 -7.31
C TYR A 89 -6.93 33.52 -6.60
N SER A 90 -8.23 33.47 -6.31
CA SER A 90 -8.85 32.33 -5.61
C SER A 90 -9.22 31.16 -6.51
N SER A 91 -9.13 31.34 -7.83
CA SER A 91 -9.49 30.33 -8.82
C SER A 91 -8.39 30.17 -9.86
N ALA A 92 -8.17 28.93 -10.28
CA ALA A 92 -7.25 28.65 -11.38
C ALA A 92 -7.83 29.19 -12.70
N GLY A 93 -6.96 29.72 -13.56
CA GLY A 93 -7.39 30.36 -14.79
C GLY A 93 -6.27 31.10 -15.49
N GLN A 94 -6.57 31.64 -16.66
CA GLN A 94 -5.71 32.58 -17.34
C GLN A 94 -6.32 33.97 -17.21
N TYR A 95 -5.60 34.90 -16.59
CA TYR A 95 -6.08 36.24 -16.30
C TYR A 95 -5.31 37.26 -17.13
N SER A 96 -6.07 38.19 -17.72
CA SER A 96 -5.53 39.31 -18.49
C SER A 96 -5.54 40.54 -17.61
N ILE A 97 -4.36 41.00 -17.22
CA ILE A 97 -4.18 42.12 -16.30
C ILE A 97 -3.90 43.36 -17.12
N ARG A 98 -4.77 44.37 -17.00
CA ARG A 98 -4.63 45.65 -17.68
C ARG A 98 -4.22 46.72 -16.69
N PHE A 99 -3.12 47.41 -16.98
CA PHE A 99 -2.71 48.62 -16.30
C PHE A 99 -3.03 49.83 -17.17
N GLU A 100 -3.60 50.88 -16.59
CA GLU A 100 -3.86 52.16 -17.26
C GLU A 100 -3.36 53.33 -16.40
N ALA A 101 -2.64 54.25 -17.03
CA ALA A 101 -2.25 55.53 -16.46
C ALA A 101 -2.98 56.66 -17.21
N SER A 102 -3.54 57.63 -16.49
CA SER A 102 -4.29 58.74 -17.10
C SER A 102 -4.12 60.08 -16.37
N ASN A 103 -4.14 61.19 -17.11
CA ASN A 103 -4.19 62.56 -16.61
C ASN A 103 -5.01 63.46 -17.56
N GLU A 104 -4.97 64.79 -17.37
CA GLU A 104 -5.67 65.75 -18.24
C GLU A 104 -5.17 65.76 -19.69
N GLY A 105 -3.94 65.29 -19.93
CA GLY A 105 -3.32 65.19 -21.25
C GLY A 105 -3.74 63.96 -22.05
N GLY A 106 -4.19 62.88 -21.38
CA GLY A 106 -4.62 61.65 -22.03
C GLY A 106 -4.47 60.41 -21.14
N SER A 107 -4.61 59.22 -21.74
CA SER A 107 -4.33 57.94 -21.09
C SER A 107 -3.58 56.98 -22.00
N ASP A 108 -2.83 56.08 -21.38
CA ASP A 108 -2.17 54.96 -22.04
C ASP A 108 -2.30 53.71 -21.17
N ALA A 109 -2.29 52.54 -21.80
CA ALA A 109 -2.52 51.28 -21.12
C ALA A 109 -1.77 50.13 -21.79
N ASP A 110 -1.35 49.17 -20.96
CA ASP A 110 -0.72 47.94 -21.41
C ASP A 110 -1.31 46.73 -20.65
N THR A 111 -1.10 45.53 -21.18
CA THR A 111 -1.70 44.30 -20.68
C THR A 111 -0.71 43.16 -20.62
N ILE A 112 -0.66 42.49 -19.48
CA ILE A 112 0.07 41.23 -19.30
C ILE A 112 -0.91 40.09 -19.01
N SER A 113 -0.42 38.85 -19.06
CA SER A 113 -1.20 37.68 -18.70
C SER A 113 -0.52 36.89 -17.60
N VAL A 114 -1.29 36.42 -16.62
CA VAL A 114 -0.83 35.45 -15.62
C VAL A 114 -1.64 34.16 -15.72
N ARG A 115 -0.97 33.02 -15.62
CA ARG A 115 -1.60 31.71 -15.51
C ARG A 115 -1.63 31.25 -14.07
N VAL A 116 -2.82 31.22 -13.48
CA VAL A 116 -3.05 30.73 -12.12
C VAL A 116 -3.37 29.24 -12.16
N VAL A 117 -2.65 28.44 -11.38
CA VAL A 117 -2.82 26.99 -11.28
C VAL A 117 -3.17 26.57 -9.85
N PRO A 118 -3.84 25.42 -9.64
CA PRO A 118 -3.97 24.87 -8.29
C PRO A 118 -2.59 24.51 -7.71
N PRO A 119 -2.42 24.53 -6.37
CA PRO A 119 -1.20 24.08 -5.74
C PRO A 119 -0.96 22.58 -6.03
N PRO A 120 0.30 22.15 -6.14
CA PRO A 120 0.62 20.79 -6.51
C PRO A 120 0.26 19.82 -5.37
N GLN A 121 -0.27 18.65 -5.71
CA GLN A 121 -0.78 17.68 -4.74
C GLN A 121 0.26 16.62 -4.38
N PRO A 122 0.59 16.40 -3.09
CA PRO A 122 1.50 15.33 -2.69
C PRO A 122 0.89 13.95 -2.92
N ALA A 123 1.77 12.96 -3.10
CA ALA A 123 1.33 11.58 -3.17
C ALA A 123 0.66 11.16 -1.85
N SER A 124 -0.54 10.60 -1.91
CA SER A 124 -1.31 10.20 -0.73
C SER A 124 -1.99 8.86 -0.96
N ILE A 125 -1.77 7.90 -0.06
CA ILE A 125 -2.35 6.57 -0.12
C ILE A 125 -3.71 6.61 0.56
N THR A 126 -4.78 6.33 -0.16
CA THR A 126 -6.15 6.28 0.38
C THR A 126 -6.57 4.90 0.85
N SER A 127 -6.03 3.83 0.24
CA SER A 127 -6.16 2.47 0.76
C SER A 127 -5.07 1.53 0.26
N VAL A 128 -4.79 0.51 1.07
CA VAL A 128 -3.93 -0.65 0.76
C VAL A 128 -4.70 -1.90 1.12
N ASN A 129 -4.76 -2.87 0.19
CA ASN A 129 -5.47 -4.13 0.38
C ASN A 129 -4.63 -5.30 -0.10
N ALA A 130 -4.88 -6.48 0.47
CA ALA A 130 -4.26 -7.73 0.08
C ALA A 130 -5.30 -8.85 0.04
N ARG A 131 -5.27 -9.69 -0.99
CA ARG A 131 -6.19 -10.84 -1.14
C ARG A 131 -5.49 -12.03 -1.80
N PRO A 132 -5.73 -13.27 -1.33
CA PRO A 132 -6.46 -13.62 -0.10
C PRO A 132 -5.71 -13.19 1.18
N ASN A 133 -6.44 -13.05 2.29
CA ASN A 133 -5.89 -12.79 3.63
C ASN A 133 -6.93 -13.22 4.69
N PRO A 134 -6.74 -14.32 5.43
CA PRO A 134 -5.53 -15.15 5.47
C PRO A 134 -5.27 -15.89 4.16
N VAL A 135 -4.02 -16.37 3.99
CA VAL A 135 -3.53 -17.15 2.84
C VAL A 135 -2.73 -18.34 3.38
N ASP A 136 -2.59 -19.42 2.62
CA ASP A 136 -1.72 -20.54 3.00
C ASP A 136 -0.30 -20.31 2.48
N GLU A 137 0.71 -20.84 3.17
CA GLU A 137 2.10 -20.74 2.70
C GLU A 137 2.27 -21.34 1.30
N GLY A 138 3.09 -20.71 0.46
CA GLY A 138 3.29 -21.10 -0.94
C GLY A 138 2.23 -20.56 -1.91
N GLU A 139 1.11 -20.01 -1.42
CA GLU A 139 0.07 -19.41 -2.28
C GLU A 139 0.29 -17.89 -2.51
N PRO A 140 -0.04 -17.36 -3.70
CA PRO A 140 0.19 -15.96 -4.04
C PRO A 140 -0.85 -15.01 -3.42
N VAL A 141 -0.36 -13.92 -2.82
CA VAL A 141 -1.16 -12.77 -2.35
C VAL A 141 -1.07 -11.63 -3.35
N ARG A 142 -2.22 -11.12 -3.79
CA ARG A 142 -2.31 -9.94 -4.65
C ARG A 142 -2.48 -8.69 -3.81
N PHE A 143 -1.62 -7.71 -4.03
CA PHE A 143 -1.69 -6.41 -3.39
C PHE A 143 -2.33 -5.39 -4.32
N SER A 144 -3.06 -4.45 -3.74
CA SER A 144 -3.66 -3.35 -4.47
C SER A 144 -3.69 -2.08 -3.63
N SER A 145 -3.58 -0.94 -4.30
CA SER A 145 -3.57 0.36 -3.65
C SER A 145 -4.35 1.41 -4.45
N ASN A 146 -4.92 2.36 -3.71
CA ASN A 146 -5.44 3.59 -4.27
C ASN A 146 -4.59 4.75 -3.77
N VAL A 147 -4.02 5.49 -4.72
CA VAL A 147 -3.12 6.61 -4.46
C VAL A 147 -3.63 7.82 -5.24
N GLN A 148 -3.60 8.99 -4.59
CA GLN A 148 -3.88 10.30 -5.15
C GLN A 148 -2.60 11.14 -5.16
N GLY A 149 -2.64 12.30 -5.81
CA GLY A 149 -1.51 13.21 -5.96
C GLY A 149 -1.10 13.38 -7.41
N ASP A 150 -0.27 14.39 -7.66
CA ASP A 150 0.18 14.72 -9.01
C ASP A 150 1.14 13.66 -9.57
N SER A 151 1.09 13.49 -10.89
CA SER A 151 1.94 12.56 -11.61
C SER A 151 3.33 13.16 -11.90
N PRO A 152 4.38 12.32 -12.06
CA PRO A 152 4.37 10.86 -11.94
C PRO A 152 4.40 10.38 -10.48
N LEU A 153 3.67 9.28 -10.21
CA LEU A 153 3.69 8.57 -8.93
C LEU A 153 4.66 7.38 -8.99
N SER A 154 5.47 7.22 -7.95
CA SER A 154 6.32 6.05 -7.73
C SER A 154 5.69 5.12 -6.68
N TYR A 155 5.96 3.81 -6.77
CA TYR A 155 5.43 2.78 -5.86
C TYR A 155 6.53 1.81 -5.47
N SER A 156 6.74 1.61 -4.17
CA SER A 156 7.71 0.67 -3.61
C SER A 156 7.07 -0.15 -2.50
N TRP A 157 7.18 -1.46 -2.59
CA TRP A 157 6.66 -2.42 -1.62
C TRP A 157 7.79 -3.14 -0.90
N SER A 158 7.61 -3.36 0.40
CA SER A 158 8.40 -4.33 1.18
C SER A 158 7.44 -5.28 1.87
N PHE A 159 7.60 -6.60 1.73
CA PHE A 159 6.60 -7.59 2.16
C PHE A 159 6.75 -8.07 3.61
N GLY A 160 7.82 -7.66 4.30
CA GLY A 160 8.10 -8.01 5.70
C GLY A 160 8.91 -9.29 5.88
N ASP A 161 9.23 -10.00 4.81
CA ASP A 161 10.09 -11.21 4.76
C ASP A 161 11.44 -10.94 4.05
N GLY A 162 11.73 -9.68 3.73
CA GLY A 162 12.92 -9.25 3.00
C GLY A 162 12.73 -9.09 1.49
N ALA A 163 11.60 -9.52 0.93
CA ALA A 163 11.27 -9.29 -0.47
C ALA A 163 10.71 -7.89 -0.72
N GLU A 164 10.96 -7.36 -1.91
CA GLU A 164 10.50 -6.05 -2.39
C GLU A 164 9.90 -6.13 -3.79
N ALA A 165 9.04 -5.17 -4.12
CA ALA A 165 8.47 -5.02 -5.46
C ALA A 165 8.18 -3.56 -5.80
N ALA A 166 8.02 -3.27 -7.09
CA ALA A 166 7.57 -1.97 -7.57
C ALA A 166 6.21 -2.08 -8.27
N GLY A 167 5.57 -0.93 -8.49
CA GLY A 167 4.31 -0.81 -9.19
C GLY A 167 3.08 -0.84 -8.29
N ARG A 168 1.93 -0.50 -8.87
CA ARG A 168 0.69 -0.22 -8.12
C ARG A 168 0.07 -1.47 -7.46
N SER A 169 0.20 -2.63 -8.12
CA SER A 169 -0.49 -3.87 -7.74
C SER A 169 0.41 -5.10 -7.94
N PRO A 170 1.44 -5.31 -7.10
CA PRO A 170 2.27 -6.50 -7.20
C PRO A 170 1.57 -7.74 -6.63
N THR A 171 2.16 -8.90 -6.91
CA THR A 171 1.82 -10.18 -6.27
C THR A 171 3.06 -10.68 -5.52
N HIS A 172 2.87 -11.32 -4.37
CA HIS A 172 3.95 -11.90 -3.58
C HIS A 172 3.51 -13.21 -2.92
N THR A 173 4.44 -14.15 -2.75
CA THR A 173 4.18 -15.46 -2.14
C THR A 173 5.09 -15.63 -0.93
N TYR A 174 4.49 -15.88 0.23
CA TYR A 174 5.20 -16.15 1.48
C TYR A 174 5.47 -17.65 1.60
N GLN A 175 6.73 -18.04 1.83
CA GLN A 175 7.17 -19.45 1.88
C GLN A 175 7.09 -20.08 3.28
N ALA A 176 6.81 -19.29 4.31
CA ALA A 176 6.72 -19.76 5.68
C ALA A 176 5.46 -19.19 6.34
N PRO A 177 4.89 -19.88 7.34
CA PRO A 177 3.70 -19.43 8.01
C PRO A 177 4.06 -18.35 9.04
N GLY A 178 3.16 -17.42 9.28
CA GLY A 178 3.40 -16.32 10.20
C GLY A 178 2.54 -15.09 9.94
N GLN A 179 2.88 -14.00 10.63
CA GLN A 179 2.31 -12.69 10.38
C GLN A 179 3.37 -11.79 9.74
N TYR A 180 3.04 -11.24 8.59
CA TYR A 180 3.92 -10.33 7.84
C TYR A 180 3.29 -8.96 7.73
N THR A 181 4.10 -7.91 7.85
CA THR A 181 3.66 -6.52 7.63
C THR A 181 4.17 -6.06 6.27
N ALA A 182 3.29 -6.10 5.27
CA ALA A 182 3.58 -5.50 3.97
C ALA A 182 3.44 -3.99 4.06
N ARG A 183 4.37 -3.24 3.46
CA ARG A 183 4.42 -1.78 3.46
C ARG A 183 4.51 -1.26 2.04
N LEU A 184 3.60 -0.38 1.66
CA LEU A 184 3.68 0.43 0.46
C LEU A 184 4.19 1.81 0.81
N ARG A 185 5.21 2.28 0.09
CA ARG A 185 5.60 3.69 0.00
C ARG A 185 5.28 4.21 -1.39
N THR A 186 4.65 5.38 -1.46
CA THR A 186 4.38 6.09 -2.71
C THR A 186 4.97 7.49 -2.65
N SER A 187 5.45 8.04 -3.76
CA SER A 187 5.94 9.42 -3.81
C SER A 187 5.74 10.10 -5.16
N ASN A 188 5.75 11.43 -5.16
CA ASN A 188 5.91 12.28 -6.34
C ASN A 188 6.91 13.41 -6.04
N SER A 189 6.98 14.43 -6.90
CA SER A 189 7.90 15.58 -6.73
C SER A 189 7.57 16.48 -5.53
N VAL A 190 6.37 16.35 -4.96
CA VAL A 190 5.85 17.22 -3.90
C VAL A 190 5.99 16.55 -2.53
N GLY A 191 5.78 15.24 -2.46
CA GLY A 191 5.88 14.50 -1.21
C GLY A 191 5.70 12.99 -1.35
N ASP A 192 5.74 12.31 -0.22
CA ASP A 192 5.58 10.87 -0.11
C ASP A 192 4.64 10.46 1.03
N ASP A 193 4.08 9.27 0.92
CA ASP A 193 3.21 8.66 1.92
C ASP A 193 3.51 7.16 2.04
N THR A 194 3.25 6.59 3.22
CA THR A 194 3.54 5.20 3.53
C THR A 194 2.39 4.57 4.31
N ARG A 195 1.96 3.38 3.88
CA ARG A 195 0.91 2.59 4.56
C ARG A 195 1.27 1.12 4.62
N THR A 196 0.70 0.44 5.61
CA THR A 196 0.94 -0.99 5.85
C THR A 196 -0.35 -1.81 5.80
N VAL A 197 -0.21 -3.11 5.54
CA VAL A 197 -1.25 -4.13 5.67
C VAL A 197 -0.63 -5.39 6.28
N THR A 198 -1.31 -5.98 7.26
CA THR A 198 -0.87 -7.23 7.90
C THR A 198 -1.42 -8.42 7.15
N ILE A 199 -0.55 -9.36 6.79
CA ILE A 199 -0.88 -10.62 6.13
C ILE A 199 -0.71 -11.76 7.12
N ARG A 200 -1.75 -12.60 7.26
CA ARG A 200 -1.67 -13.84 8.02
C ARG A 200 -1.47 -15.00 7.04
N VAL A 201 -0.34 -15.69 7.18
CA VAL A 201 0.02 -16.88 6.39
C VAL A 201 -0.15 -18.11 7.27
N ASN A 202 -1.05 -19.00 6.87
CA ASN A 202 -1.29 -20.26 7.56
C ASN A 202 -0.28 -21.30 7.12
N ARG A 203 0.00 -22.24 8.03
CA ARG A 203 0.79 -23.43 7.73
C ARG A 203 -0.08 -24.41 6.95
N VAL A 204 0.45 -24.96 5.86
CA VAL A 204 -0.16 -26.11 5.20
C VAL A 204 0.26 -27.35 5.97
N LEU A 205 -0.71 -28.04 6.59
CA LEU A 205 -0.43 -29.30 7.27
C LEU A 205 -0.42 -30.45 6.25
N PRO A 206 0.46 -31.45 6.41
CA PRO A 206 0.41 -32.66 5.60
C PRO A 206 -0.95 -33.36 5.68
N ASP A 207 -1.35 -34.05 4.60
CA ASP A 207 -2.59 -34.83 4.54
C ASP A 207 -2.69 -35.87 5.65
N ALA A 208 -1.56 -36.42 6.10
CA ALA A 208 -1.51 -37.35 7.23
C ALA A 208 -2.08 -36.73 8.52
N CYS A 209 -1.98 -35.42 8.72
CA CYS A 209 -2.57 -34.73 9.87
C CYS A 209 -4.10 -34.63 9.77
N THR A 210 -4.65 -34.58 8.55
CA THR A 210 -6.08 -34.32 8.30
C THR A 210 -6.89 -35.59 7.99
N THR A 211 -6.24 -36.68 7.55
CA THR A 211 -6.92 -37.91 7.10
C THR A 211 -6.71 -39.12 8.01
N THR A 212 -5.68 -39.14 8.87
CA THR A 212 -5.40 -40.30 9.74
C THR A 212 -6.42 -40.37 10.88
N GLU A 213 -7.32 -41.35 10.86
CA GLU A 213 -8.29 -41.59 11.95
C GLU A 213 -7.67 -42.39 13.11
N GLU A 214 -6.77 -43.33 12.80
CA GLU A 214 -6.03 -44.14 13.78
C GLU A 214 -4.58 -44.32 13.32
N LEU A 215 -3.64 -44.24 14.26
CA LEU A 215 -2.23 -44.52 14.03
C LEU A 215 -1.92 -46.01 14.25
N SER A 216 -0.75 -46.46 13.79
CA SER A 216 -0.33 -47.86 13.91
C SER A 216 -0.32 -48.31 15.38
N PRO A 217 -1.00 -49.40 15.75
CA PRO A 217 -1.05 -49.87 17.14
C PRO A 217 0.29 -50.45 17.59
N ALA A 218 0.59 -50.28 18.88
CA ALA A 218 1.77 -50.88 19.52
C ALA A 218 1.40 -52.20 20.20
N PHE A 219 2.07 -53.29 19.86
CA PHE A 219 1.79 -54.62 20.41
C PHE A 219 2.77 -55.03 21.52
N PHE A 220 2.27 -55.77 22.51
CA PHE A 220 3.01 -56.15 23.71
C PHE A 220 3.14 -57.67 23.87
N GLU A 221 4.20 -58.07 24.58
CA GLU A 221 4.33 -59.45 25.04
C GLU A 221 3.34 -59.79 26.16
N SER A 222 3.08 -61.08 26.35
CA SER A 222 2.08 -61.56 27.31
C SER A 222 2.49 -61.15 28.73
N ASN A 223 1.53 -60.58 29.48
CA ASN A 223 1.70 -60.08 30.85
C ASN A 223 2.78 -59.00 31.02
N SER A 224 3.15 -58.33 29.92
CA SER A 224 4.17 -57.28 29.87
C SER A 224 3.61 -55.93 29.45
N SER A 225 4.11 -54.87 30.08
CA SER A 225 3.95 -53.46 29.67
C SER A 225 5.25 -52.88 29.08
N MET A 226 6.29 -53.69 28.92
CA MET A 226 7.53 -53.25 28.27
C MET A 226 7.37 -53.22 26.75
N LEU A 227 7.77 -52.12 26.12
CA LEU A 227 7.80 -51.97 24.67
C LEU A 227 8.83 -52.91 24.04
N THR A 228 8.39 -53.71 23.07
CA THR A 228 9.25 -54.49 22.19
C THR A 228 9.89 -53.59 21.13
N ASP A 229 10.92 -54.09 20.43
CA ASP A 229 11.54 -53.32 19.34
C ASP A 229 10.56 -53.11 18.17
N ASP A 230 9.71 -54.09 17.86
CA ASP A 230 8.63 -53.95 16.88
C ASP A 230 7.66 -52.83 17.27
N ALA A 231 7.27 -52.77 18.55
CA ALA A 231 6.38 -51.71 19.05
C ALA A 231 7.04 -50.34 18.95
N LYS A 232 8.32 -50.22 19.29
CA LYS A 232 9.06 -48.95 19.16
C LYS A 232 9.15 -48.50 17.70
N ASN A 233 9.34 -49.41 16.75
CA ASN A 233 9.36 -49.06 15.33
C ASN A 233 8.01 -48.48 14.87
N SER A 234 6.89 -49.13 15.20
CA SER A 234 5.56 -48.60 14.90
C SER A 234 5.31 -47.23 15.57
N LEU A 235 5.74 -47.07 16.82
CA LEU A 235 5.60 -45.82 17.54
C LEU A 235 6.51 -44.71 16.99
N GLN A 236 7.67 -45.05 16.43
CA GLN A 236 8.54 -44.08 15.78
C GLN A 236 7.89 -43.51 14.51
N GLU A 237 7.31 -44.37 13.67
CA GLU A 237 6.57 -43.94 12.49
C GLU A 237 5.42 -42.99 12.87
N ASN A 238 4.69 -43.33 13.95
CA ASN A 238 3.66 -42.46 14.50
C ASN A 238 4.23 -41.13 15.01
N ALA A 239 5.35 -41.14 15.74
CA ALA A 239 5.99 -39.94 16.25
C ALA A 239 6.45 -39.00 15.13
N ASP A 240 6.98 -39.55 14.02
CA ASP A 240 7.40 -38.78 12.86
C ASP A 240 6.23 -38.08 12.15
N ILE A 241 5.04 -38.72 12.13
CA ILE A 241 3.80 -38.08 11.67
C ILE A 241 3.40 -36.97 12.63
N LEU A 242 3.38 -37.26 13.93
CA LEU A 242 2.93 -36.34 14.98
C LEU A 242 3.82 -35.11 15.14
N ALA A 243 5.11 -35.21 14.79
CA ALA A 243 6.05 -34.10 14.72
C ALA A 243 5.63 -33.06 13.67
N GLN A 244 4.95 -33.48 12.61
CA GLN A 244 4.43 -32.60 11.56
C GLN A 244 3.03 -32.04 11.88
N CYS A 245 2.37 -32.58 12.92
CA CYS A 245 1.01 -32.24 13.33
C CYS A 245 1.00 -31.63 14.75
N PRO A 246 1.61 -30.45 14.99
CA PRO A 246 1.82 -29.93 16.35
C PRO A 246 0.54 -29.62 17.14
N ASN A 247 -0.59 -29.43 16.45
CA ASN A 247 -1.88 -29.08 17.05
C ASN A 247 -2.80 -30.29 17.27
N VAL A 248 -2.36 -31.50 16.92
CA VAL A 248 -3.18 -32.71 17.11
C VAL A 248 -3.02 -33.25 18.52
N SER A 249 -4.11 -33.36 19.26
CA SER A 249 -4.15 -34.06 20.55
C SER A 249 -4.35 -35.57 20.32
N LEU A 250 -3.99 -36.40 21.31
CA LEU A 250 -3.95 -37.85 21.20
C LEU A 250 -4.73 -38.48 22.35
N ARG A 251 -5.53 -39.49 22.02
CA ARG A 251 -6.11 -40.43 22.96
C ARG A 251 -5.38 -41.76 22.81
N VAL A 252 -4.77 -42.22 23.89
CA VAL A 252 -3.96 -43.44 23.95
C VAL A 252 -4.69 -44.45 24.81
N GLU A 253 -5.13 -45.54 24.20
CA GLU A 253 -5.98 -46.55 24.82
C GLU A 253 -5.24 -47.88 24.89
N GLY A 254 -4.92 -48.33 26.10
CA GLY A 254 -4.26 -49.62 26.32
C GLY A 254 -5.28 -50.73 26.55
N PHE A 255 -4.97 -51.92 26.03
CA PHE A 255 -5.81 -53.12 26.13
C PHE A 255 -5.02 -54.32 26.66
N ALA A 256 -5.72 -55.20 27.36
CA ALA A 256 -5.25 -56.51 27.79
C ALA A 256 -5.96 -57.62 27.02
N ALA A 257 -5.22 -58.68 26.73
CA ALA A 257 -5.77 -59.89 26.17
C ALA A 257 -6.51 -60.72 27.23
N PRO A 258 -7.52 -61.52 26.84
CA PRO A 258 -8.18 -62.46 27.74
C PRO A 258 -7.19 -63.38 28.46
N GLY A 259 -7.25 -63.41 29.80
CA GLY A 259 -6.43 -64.28 30.64
C GLY A 259 -5.06 -63.69 31.02
N GLU A 260 -4.82 -62.41 30.75
CA GLU A 260 -3.69 -61.69 31.33
C GLU A 260 -3.98 -61.31 32.79
N ARG A 261 -2.92 -61.12 33.58
CA ARG A 261 -3.04 -60.73 34.98
C ARG A 261 -3.48 -59.27 35.09
N ASN A 262 -4.27 -58.96 36.12
CA ASN A 262 -4.58 -57.58 36.51
C ASN A 262 -4.91 -56.70 35.30
N GLU A 263 -5.85 -57.15 34.46
CA GLU A 263 -6.06 -56.65 33.11
C GLU A 263 -6.22 -55.12 33.06
N GLN A 264 -6.95 -54.56 34.02
CA GLN A 264 -7.13 -53.11 34.15
C GLN A 264 -5.80 -52.38 34.42
N PRO A 265 -5.07 -52.63 35.54
CA PRO A 265 -3.72 -52.08 35.73
C PRO A 265 -2.76 -52.33 34.57
N LEU A 266 -2.70 -53.55 34.02
CA LEU A 266 -1.78 -53.90 32.94
C LEU A 266 -2.06 -53.09 31.66
N SER A 267 -3.33 -52.90 31.33
CA SER A 267 -3.73 -52.08 30.18
C SER A 267 -3.36 -50.60 30.37
N ALA A 268 -3.47 -50.07 31.60
CA ALA A 268 -3.06 -48.71 31.93
C ALA A 268 -1.54 -48.54 31.85
N ASP A 269 -0.77 -49.49 32.39
CA ASP A 269 0.70 -49.49 32.33
C ASP A 269 1.20 -49.51 30.86
N ARG A 270 0.51 -50.22 29.97
CA ARG A 270 0.81 -50.22 28.53
C ARG A 270 0.54 -48.85 27.88
N ALA A 271 -0.61 -48.24 28.20
CA ALA A 271 -0.94 -46.91 27.70
C ALA A 271 0.08 -45.86 28.17
N GLU A 272 0.52 -45.94 29.43
CA GLU A 272 1.56 -45.08 29.99
C GLU A 272 2.91 -45.30 29.30
N ALA A 273 3.31 -46.55 29.04
CA ALA A 273 4.56 -46.86 28.32
C ALA A 273 4.58 -46.23 26.91
N VAL A 274 3.47 -46.24 26.18
CA VAL A 274 3.33 -45.58 24.88
C VAL A 274 3.35 -44.06 24.99
N ALA A 275 2.63 -43.49 25.97
CA ALA A 275 2.64 -42.05 26.19
C ALA A 275 4.03 -41.50 26.53
N ASN A 276 4.78 -42.22 27.38
CA ASN A 276 6.17 -41.90 27.69
C ASN A 276 7.07 -41.98 26.45
N TYR A 277 6.88 -43.01 25.61
CA TYR A 277 7.63 -43.10 24.35
C TYR A 277 7.38 -41.87 23.45
N TYR A 278 6.12 -41.46 23.27
CA TYR A 278 5.81 -40.26 22.49
C TYR A 278 6.40 -39.00 23.12
N HIS A 279 6.36 -38.88 24.46
CA HIS A 279 6.94 -37.75 25.17
C HIS A 279 8.45 -37.64 24.94
N ASP A 280 9.16 -38.76 25.10
CA ASP A 280 10.60 -38.85 24.89
C ASP A 280 11.00 -38.58 23.42
N ASN A 281 10.05 -38.77 22.49
CA ASN A 281 10.23 -38.51 21.05
C ASN A 281 9.54 -37.21 20.57
N GLY A 282 9.34 -36.24 21.48
CA GLY A 282 9.02 -34.85 21.10
C GLY A 282 7.53 -34.50 21.03
N VAL A 283 6.63 -35.41 21.38
CA VAL A 283 5.20 -35.09 21.55
C VAL A 283 4.99 -34.49 22.95
N HIS A 284 4.54 -33.24 23.02
CA HIS A 284 4.33 -32.59 24.32
C HIS A 284 3.24 -33.32 25.13
N ILE A 285 3.50 -33.59 26.42
CA ILE A 285 2.60 -34.40 27.28
C ILE A 285 1.19 -33.83 27.40
N SER A 286 1.03 -32.50 27.29
CA SER A 286 -0.29 -31.85 27.32
C SER A 286 -1.18 -32.23 26.13
N ARG A 287 -0.62 -32.83 25.08
CA ARG A 287 -1.35 -33.34 23.92
C ARG A 287 -1.86 -34.76 24.15
N ILE A 288 -1.44 -35.46 25.20
CA ILE A 288 -1.68 -36.89 25.36
C ILE A 288 -2.66 -37.13 26.51
N THR A 289 -3.74 -37.85 26.22
CA THR A 289 -4.65 -38.42 27.21
C THR A 289 -4.52 -39.93 27.18
N ILE A 290 -4.37 -40.56 28.35
CA ILE A 290 -4.19 -42.01 28.47
C ILE A 290 -5.37 -42.66 29.16
N SER A 291 -5.70 -43.89 28.76
CA SER A 291 -6.68 -44.72 29.46
C SER A 291 -6.35 -46.21 29.34
N GLY A 292 -6.53 -46.96 30.42
CA GLY A 292 -6.52 -48.42 30.39
C GLY A 292 -7.95 -48.95 30.20
N GLN A 293 -8.18 -49.70 29.14
CA GLN A 293 -9.50 -50.26 28.79
C GLN A 293 -9.72 -51.67 29.36
N GLY A 294 -8.73 -52.23 30.05
CA GLY A 294 -8.80 -53.57 30.62
C GLY A 294 -8.83 -54.64 29.55
N GLN A 295 -9.54 -55.74 29.83
CA GLN A 295 -9.67 -56.85 28.90
C GLN A 295 -10.57 -56.47 27.73
N VAL A 296 -10.18 -56.85 26.51
CA VAL A 296 -11.10 -56.81 25.37
C VAL A 296 -12.25 -57.82 25.58
N GLU A 297 -13.49 -57.32 25.63
CA GLU A 297 -14.69 -58.13 25.82
C GLU A 297 -15.05 -58.95 24.56
N GLY A 298 -15.81 -60.05 24.75
CA GLY A 298 -16.36 -60.85 23.64
C GLY A 298 -15.36 -61.80 22.93
N VAL A 299 -14.11 -61.85 23.36
CA VAL A 299 -13.06 -62.70 22.79
C VAL A 299 -12.80 -63.89 23.72
N THR A 300 -12.94 -65.12 23.20
CA THR A 300 -12.53 -66.32 23.94
C THR A 300 -11.15 -66.80 23.48
N SER A 301 -10.33 -67.27 24.41
CA SER A 301 -8.97 -67.77 24.13
C SER A 301 -8.92 -69.07 23.31
N LYS A 302 -10.08 -69.63 22.95
CA LYS A 302 -10.20 -70.89 22.22
C LYS A 302 -10.22 -70.66 20.71
N GLY A 303 -9.04 -70.64 20.08
CA GLY A 303 -8.91 -70.94 18.65
C GLY A 303 -8.10 -69.96 17.79
N GLY A 304 -7.69 -68.81 18.31
CA GLY A 304 -6.83 -67.85 17.61
C GLY A 304 -5.96 -67.10 18.61
N GLY A 305 -4.68 -66.89 18.30
CA GLY A 305 -3.75 -66.27 19.24
C GLY A 305 -4.24 -64.90 19.73
N THR A 306 -4.18 -64.65 21.04
CA THR A 306 -4.68 -63.40 21.65
C THR A 306 -3.72 -62.20 21.47
N ARG A 307 -2.68 -62.34 20.64
CA ARG A 307 -1.64 -61.32 20.43
C ARG A 307 -2.20 -59.98 19.99
N GLN A 308 -3.21 -59.98 19.12
CA GLN A 308 -3.85 -58.76 18.60
C GLN A 308 -4.59 -57.93 19.67
N TYR A 309 -4.82 -58.48 20.86
CA TYR A 309 -5.49 -57.78 21.96
C TYR A 309 -4.50 -57.26 23.00
N ARG A 310 -3.22 -57.63 22.90
CA ARG A 310 -2.13 -57.08 23.71
C ARG A 310 -1.61 -55.83 23.02
N ARG A 311 -2.39 -54.75 23.02
CA ARG A 311 -2.07 -53.58 22.22
C ARG A 311 -2.40 -52.26 22.89
N VAL A 312 -1.86 -51.19 22.32
CA VAL A 312 -2.24 -49.81 22.58
C VAL A 312 -2.59 -49.15 21.26
N ASP A 313 -3.77 -48.55 21.21
CA ASP A 313 -4.27 -47.80 20.06
C ASP A 313 -4.02 -46.30 20.30
N THR A 314 -3.50 -45.58 19.29
CA THR A 314 -3.27 -44.12 19.36
C THR A 314 -4.21 -43.43 18.38
N ILE A 315 -5.11 -42.61 18.92
CA ILE A 315 -6.20 -41.99 18.17
C ILE A 315 -5.99 -40.47 18.18
N PRO A 316 -5.64 -39.85 17.03
CA PRO A 316 -5.70 -38.41 16.86
C PRO A 316 -7.08 -37.85 17.25
N GLN A 317 -7.11 -36.79 18.04
CA GLN A 317 -8.33 -36.05 18.40
C GLN A 317 -8.30 -34.73 17.65
N ARG A 318 -9.30 -34.49 16.79
CA ARG A 318 -9.48 -33.22 16.08
C ARG A 318 -10.50 -32.38 16.87
N GLU A 319 -10.32 -31.05 16.88
CA GLU A 319 -11.22 -30.13 17.59
C GLU A 319 -12.67 -30.15 17.07
N ASP A 320 -12.95 -30.82 15.95
CA ASP A 320 -14.28 -30.93 15.32
C ASP A 320 -15.06 -32.23 15.67
N ASP A 321 -14.56 -33.12 16.54
CA ASP A 321 -15.32 -34.32 16.95
C ASP A 321 -16.36 -34.05 18.06
N GLY A 322 -16.58 -32.77 18.38
CA GLY A 322 -17.65 -32.31 19.26
C GLY A 322 -18.79 -31.66 18.47
N MET A 323 -19.79 -32.48 18.09
CA MET A 323 -21.19 -32.12 17.79
C MET A 323 -21.51 -30.74 17.18
#